data_AF-A0A914LXK5-F1
#
_entry.id   AF-A0A914LXK5-F1
#
_cell.length_a   1.000
_cell.length_b   1.000
_cell.length_c   1.000
_cell.angle_alpha   90.00
_cell.angle_beta   90.00
_cell.angle_gamma   90.00
#
_symmetry.space_group_name_H-M   'P 1'
#
loop_
_entity.id
_entity.type
_entity.pdbx_description
1 polymer ?
#
loop_
_entity_poly.entity_id
_entity_poly.type
_entity_poly.pdbx_seq_one_letter_code
_entity_poly.pdbx_strand_id
1 'polypeptide(L)'
;MIAHSKELVELRGLDLDLLSNVLISEAIGYGCTGIGTAILGNDLAATPIILGGSEEIKKKYLGQLIDEPVMASYCVTEPGAGSDVSGLKTKAVKKGDEWVINGSKMWITNGGVASWFFVLARTDPDPKAPSGKAFTAFVVDGDAKGLSRGKKEINLGQRCSDTRAITFEDVVVSSSNVIGIPGEGFKIAMKTFDKTRPIVAALAVGLASRALDEAAKYSLERKTFGMPIANHQGVSFMLADMAMALELSRLMTYKSAQEVDLGRPGAYWASIAKCFAADTANQTASNAVQIFGGNGFNTEFPVEKLMRDAKIFQIYEGTSQIQRLVISRQLLQRVAQTGTSSYPRKRQNTSDENVYCTCAPNEDALLCSPMAYIEEAERCLEENPPNEIRASDKIFGGNGFNTEFPVEKLMRDAKIFQIYEGTSQIQRLVISRQLLQRVAQTGTSSV
;
A
#
# COMPACT_ATOMS: atom_id res chain seq x y z
N MET A 1 15.31 -8.02 4.19
CA MET A 1 14.95 -9.21 3.41
C MET A 1 15.14 -8.82 1.96
N ILE A 2 16.39 -8.77 1.49
CA ILE A 2 16.70 -8.07 0.24
C ILE A 2 16.32 -8.97 -0.94
N ALA A 3 15.03 -8.94 -1.26
CA ALA A 3 14.47 -9.53 -2.45
C ALA A 3 14.65 -8.54 -3.61
N HIS A 4 14.78 -9.08 -4.82
CA HIS A 4 14.95 -8.39 -6.10
C HIS A 4 16.37 -8.10 -6.57
N SER A 5 16.97 -9.11 -7.19
CA SER A 5 17.68 -8.98 -8.47
C SER A 5 18.38 -10.31 -8.71
N LYS A 6 18.37 -10.83 -9.95
CA LYS A 6 19.23 -11.95 -10.32
C LYS A 6 20.71 -11.65 -10.01
N GLU A 7 21.09 -10.37 -9.95
CA GLU A 7 22.43 -9.90 -9.59
C GLU A 7 22.74 -10.11 -8.10
N LEU A 8 21.75 -10.27 -7.23
CA LEU A 8 21.96 -10.60 -5.81
C LEU A 8 22.38 -12.06 -5.61
N VAL A 9 22.07 -12.97 -6.53
CA VAL A 9 22.53 -14.38 -6.48
C VAL A 9 24.04 -14.44 -6.48
N GLU A 10 24.69 -13.61 -7.31
CA GLU A 10 26.15 -13.50 -7.38
C GLU A 10 26.76 -12.97 -6.07
N LEU A 11 25.95 -12.29 -5.25
CA LEU A 11 26.31 -11.80 -3.92
C LEU A 11 25.85 -12.73 -2.77
N ARG A 12 25.33 -13.93 -3.08
CA ARG A 12 24.76 -14.91 -2.12
C ARG A 12 23.44 -14.49 -1.44
N GLY A 13 22.68 -13.60 -2.08
CA GLY A 13 21.31 -13.27 -1.69
C GLY A 13 20.33 -14.42 -1.96
N LEU A 14 19.14 -14.34 -1.36
CA LEU A 14 18.12 -15.40 -1.43
C LEU A 14 17.32 -15.44 -2.76
N ASP A 15 17.47 -14.45 -3.63
CA ASP A 15 16.77 -14.31 -4.93
C ASP A 15 15.25 -14.52 -4.86
N LEU A 16 14.63 -13.94 -3.82
CA LEU A 16 13.20 -13.98 -3.64
C LEU A 16 12.50 -12.96 -4.57
N ASP A 17 11.30 -13.32 -5.03
CA ASP A 17 10.37 -12.42 -5.70
C ASP A 17 9.62 -11.51 -4.69
N LEU A 18 8.84 -10.55 -5.19
CA LEU A 18 8.24 -9.50 -4.36
C LEU A 18 7.09 -10.10 -3.58
N LEU A 19 6.40 -11.06 -4.21
CA LEU A 19 5.34 -11.81 -3.57
C LEU A 19 5.87 -12.55 -2.33
N SER A 20 7.02 -13.22 -2.42
CA SER A 20 7.67 -13.86 -1.28
C SER A 20 8.02 -12.85 -0.19
N ASN A 21 8.56 -11.68 -0.56
CA ASN A 21 8.89 -10.65 0.42
C ASN A 21 7.64 -10.07 1.12
N VAL A 22 6.55 -9.90 0.36
CA VAL A 22 5.25 -9.49 0.88
C VAL A 22 4.68 -10.53 1.84
N LEU A 23 4.76 -11.83 1.53
CA LEU A 23 4.30 -12.90 2.41
C LEU A 23 5.07 -12.90 3.76
N ILE A 24 6.40 -12.79 3.71
CA ILE A 24 7.21 -12.74 4.93
C ILE A 24 6.90 -11.46 5.72
N SER A 25 6.73 -10.34 5.03
CA SER A 25 6.42 -9.05 5.68
C SER A 25 5.04 -9.05 6.32
N GLU A 26 4.04 -9.68 5.73
CA GLU A 26 2.73 -9.87 6.36
C GLU A 26 2.86 -10.67 7.67
N ALA A 27 3.59 -11.78 7.65
CA ALA A 27 3.82 -12.59 8.85
C ALA A 27 4.56 -11.82 9.96
N ILE A 28 5.58 -11.03 9.60
CA ILE A 28 6.27 -10.16 10.56
C ILE A 28 5.34 -9.06 11.09
N GLY A 29 4.50 -8.48 10.23
CA GLY A 29 3.52 -7.46 10.58
C GLY A 29 2.50 -7.94 11.61
N TYR A 30 2.09 -9.21 11.53
CA TYR A 30 1.24 -9.89 12.51
C TYR A 30 1.88 -9.95 13.90
N GLY A 31 3.18 -10.24 13.95
CA GLY A 31 3.97 -10.24 15.17
C GLY A 31 4.13 -8.83 15.74
N CYS A 32 4.85 -7.96 15.03
CA CYS A 32 5.07 -6.57 15.42
C CYS A 32 5.56 -5.70 14.27
N THR A 33 4.75 -4.72 13.85
CA THR A 33 5.12 -3.78 12.79
C THR A 33 6.25 -2.82 13.18
N GLY A 34 6.54 -2.62 14.47
CA GLY A 34 7.73 -1.87 14.89
C GLY A 34 9.03 -2.60 14.60
N ILE A 35 9.07 -3.93 14.77
CA ILE A 35 10.20 -4.78 14.35
C ILE A 35 10.21 -4.89 12.83
N GLY A 36 9.06 -5.16 12.22
CA GLY A 36 8.92 -5.24 10.77
C GLY A 36 9.37 -3.96 10.04
N THR A 37 9.13 -2.79 10.61
CA THR A 37 9.59 -1.51 10.05
C THR A 37 11.10 -1.34 10.14
N ALA A 38 11.74 -1.82 11.20
CA ALA A 38 13.21 -1.82 11.29
C ALA A 38 13.84 -2.74 10.23
N ILE A 39 13.25 -3.93 10.01
CA ILE A 39 13.69 -4.86 8.96
C ILE A 39 13.46 -4.28 7.57
N LEU A 40 12.28 -3.71 7.31
CA LEU A 40 11.91 -3.06 6.04
C LEU A 40 12.83 -1.88 5.71
N GLY A 41 13.36 -1.18 6.72
CA GLY A 41 14.29 -0.06 6.52
C GLY A 41 15.50 -0.46 5.65
N ASN A 42 15.97 -1.70 5.77
CA ASN A 42 17.05 -2.22 4.93
C ASN A 42 16.60 -2.39 3.48
N ASP A 43 15.41 -2.92 3.23
CA ASP A 43 14.89 -3.14 1.88
C ASP A 43 14.63 -1.80 1.17
N LEU A 44 14.15 -0.80 1.92
CA LEU A 44 13.96 0.57 1.41
C LEU A 44 15.30 1.23 1.02
N ALA A 45 16.36 1.01 1.81
CA ALA A 45 17.69 1.55 1.52
C ALA A 45 18.42 0.78 0.41
N ALA A 46 18.23 -0.54 0.31
CA ALA A 46 18.85 -1.41 -0.69
C ALA A 46 18.23 -1.25 -2.08
N THR A 47 16.92 -1.04 -2.17
CA THR A 47 16.19 -0.97 -3.45
C THR A 47 16.76 0.07 -4.44
N PRO A 48 17.12 1.31 -4.04
CA PRO A 48 17.79 2.26 -4.93
C PRO A 48 19.12 1.75 -5.51
N ILE A 49 19.92 1.03 -4.71
CA ILE A 49 21.20 0.46 -5.14
C ILE A 49 20.96 -0.67 -6.13
N ILE A 50 19.96 -1.50 -5.88
CA ILE A 50 19.52 -2.54 -6.84
C ILE A 50 19.11 -1.91 -8.17
N LEU A 51 18.37 -0.79 -8.12
CA LEU A 51 17.81 -0.16 -9.32
C LEU A 51 18.82 0.63 -10.16
N GLY A 52 19.91 1.12 -9.56
CA GLY A 52 20.83 2.03 -10.26
C GLY A 52 22.25 2.10 -9.71
N GLY A 53 22.63 1.30 -8.72
CA GLY A 53 24.01 1.24 -8.23
C GLY A 53 24.95 0.63 -9.27
N SER A 54 26.22 1.05 -9.28
CA SER A 54 27.26 0.34 -10.02
C SER A 54 27.55 -1.00 -9.37
N GLU A 55 28.27 -1.89 -10.07
CA GLU A 55 28.66 -3.19 -9.52
C GLU A 55 29.52 -3.05 -8.25
N GLU A 56 30.36 -2.01 -8.18
CA GLU A 56 31.17 -1.71 -6.99
C GLU A 56 30.27 -1.30 -5.81
N ILE A 57 29.26 -0.46 -6.03
CA ILE A 57 28.29 -0.07 -5.00
C ILE A 57 27.48 -1.30 -4.55
N LYS A 58 26.93 -2.07 -5.50
CA LYS A 58 26.15 -3.28 -5.19
C LYS A 58 26.98 -4.25 -4.35
N LYS A 59 28.19 -4.59 -4.81
CA LYS A 59 29.08 -5.53 -4.12
C LYS A 59 29.45 -5.04 -2.71
N LYS A 60 29.79 -3.76 -2.55
CA LYS A 60 30.15 -3.20 -1.23
C LYS A 60 28.95 -3.19 -0.28
N TYR A 61 27.86 -2.52 -0.66
CA TYR A 61 26.79 -2.17 0.30
C TYR A 61 25.71 -3.23 0.43
N LEU A 62 25.36 -3.93 -0.66
CA LEU A 62 24.44 -5.06 -0.58
C LEU A 62 25.16 -6.29 0.02
N GLY A 63 26.43 -6.49 -0.31
CA GLY A 63 27.27 -7.53 0.31
C GLY A 63 27.32 -7.40 1.83
N GLN A 64 27.51 -6.18 2.36
CA GLN A 64 27.46 -5.93 3.81
C GLN A 64 26.15 -6.39 4.46
N LEU A 65 25.00 -6.16 3.82
CA LEU A 65 23.70 -6.57 4.36
C LEU A 65 23.46 -8.09 4.29
N ILE A 66 24.23 -8.80 3.45
CA ILE A 66 24.16 -10.27 3.31
C ILE A 66 25.12 -10.92 4.31
N ASP A 67 26.32 -10.37 4.45
CA ASP A 67 27.40 -10.97 5.21
C ASP A 67 27.23 -10.76 6.72
N GLU A 68 26.64 -9.63 7.13
CA GLU A 68 26.47 -9.25 8.54
C GLU A 68 25.06 -8.70 8.79
N PRO A 69 24.51 -8.81 10.01
CA PRO A 69 23.18 -8.31 10.37
C PRO A 69 23.18 -6.78 10.59
N VAL A 70 23.79 -6.03 9.66
CA VAL A 70 23.86 -4.57 9.71
C VAL A 70 22.54 -3.93 9.23
N MET A 71 22.34 -2.68 9.62
CA MET A 71 21.18 -1.90 9.22
C MET A 71 21.55 -0.85 8.18
N ALA A 72 20.59 -0.45 7.37
CA ALA A 72 20.71 0.65 6.42
C ALA A 72 19.49 1.57 6.52
N SER A 73 19.63 2.79 6.00
CA SER A 73 18.61 3.83 6.09
C SER A 73 18.40 4.58 4.78
N TYR A 74 17.18 5.04 4.58
CA TYR A 74 16.76 5.81 3.40
C TYR A 74 16.48 7.27 3.78
N CYS A 75 17.36 8.17 3.36
CA CYS A 75 17.37 9.60 3.70
C CYS A 75 16.81 10.47 2.56
N VAL A 76 15.49 10.64 2.56
CA VAL A 76 14.80 11.55 1.63
C VAL A 76 14.13 12.70 2.36
N THR A 77 13.22 12.39 3.28
CA THR A 77 12.40 13.39 3.99
C THR A 77 13.24 14.39 4.78
N GLU A 78 12.79 15.63 4.78
CA GLU A 78 13.39 16.77 5.48
C GLU A 78 12.34 17.44 6.38
N PRO A 79 12.76 18.24 7.38
CA PRO A 79 11.82 18.94 8.25
C PRO A 79 10.78 19.78 7.49
N GLY A 80 11.17 20.38 6.38
CA GLY A 80 10.30 21.22 5.53
C GLY A 80 9.62 20.49 4.38
N ALA A 81 9.94 19.22 4.10
CA ALA A 81 9.47 18.52 2.91
C ALA A 81 9.45 16.99 3.09
N GLY A 82 8.26 16.41 3.04
CA GLY A 82 8.05 14.95 3.03
C GLY A 82 7.24 14.48 1.83
N SER A 83 5.97 14.88 1.76
CA SER A 83 5.11 14.59 0.60
C SER A 83 5.60 15.27 -0.69
N ASP A 84 6.10 16.50 -0.58
CA ASP A 84 6.73 17.24 -1.68
C ASP A 84 8.22 16.91 -1.77
N VAL A 85 8.56 15.74 -2.31
CA VAL A 85 9.95 15.31 -2.53
C VAL A 85 10.70 16.25 -3.49
N SER A 86 10.00 16.99 -4.35
CA SER A 86 10.63 18.01 -5.21
C SER A 86 11.04 19.28 -4.45
N GLY A 87 10.50 19.50 -3.25
CA GLY A 87 10.78 20.65 -2.41
C GLY A 87 12.06 20.53 -1.56
N LEU A 88 12.75 19.37 -1.59
CA LEU A 88 13.93 19.09 -0.77
C LEU A 88 15.06 20.10 -0.98
N LYS A 89 15.76 20.43 0.11
CA LYS A 89 16.76 21.48 0.22
C LYS A 89 18.16 20.99 0.57
N THR A 90 18.34 19.74 1.01
CA THR A 90 19.69 19.15 1.17
C THR A 90 20.44 19.29 -0.14
N LYS A 91 21.61 19.91 -0.12
CA LYS A 91 22.42 20.21 -1.31
C LYS A 91 23.61 19.27 -1.39
N ALA A 92 24.00 18.93 -2.61
CA ALA A 92 25.26 18.27 -2.89
C ALA A 92 26.00 19.07 -3.98
N VAL A 93 27.19 19.58 -3.66
CA VAL A 93 27.99 20.39 -4.59
C VAL A 93 29.22 19.60 -5.01
N LYS A 94 29.42 19.45 -6.32
CA LYS A 94 30.59 18.77 -6.86
C LYS A 94 31.86 19.60 -6.66
N LYS A 95 32.92 18.99 -6.14
CA LYS A 95 34.26 19.56 -5.98
C LYS A 95 35.29 18.55 -6.49
N GLY A 96 35.76 18.73 -7.72
CA GLY A 96 36.62 17.74 -8.37
C GLY A 96 35.90 16.39 -8.54
N ASP A 97 36.50 15.33 -8.01
CA ASP A 97 35.96 13.96 -8.05
C ASP A 97 35.05 13.63 -6.85
N GLU A 98 34.79 14.60 -5.97
CA GLU A 98 33.97 14.43 -4.78
C GLU A 98 32.72 15.32 -4.80
N TRP A 99 31.80 15.03 -3.88
CA TRP A 99 30.61 15.81 -3.59
C TRP A 99 30.61 16.20 -2.13
N VAL A 100 30.22 17.44 -1.84
CA VAL A 100 30.03 17.92 -0.47
C VAL A 100 28.55 18.08 -0.20
N ILE A 101 28.03 17.30 0.74
CA ILE A 101 26.61 17.27 1.11
C ILE A 101 26.38 18.13 2.36
N ASN A 102 25.40 19.02 2.28
CA ASN A 102 24.95 19.86 3.38
C ASN A 102 23.42 19.86 3.48
N GLY A 103 22.89 19.56 4.67
CA GLY A 103 21.45 19.60 4.93
C GLY A 103 21.03 18.77 6.12
N SER A 104 19.72 18.69 6.36
CA SER A 104 19.16 17.90 7.46
C SER A 104 17.98 17.10 6.98
N LYS A 105 18.04 15.79 7.22
CA LYS A 105 16.98 14.82 6.99
C LYS A 105 16.22 14.55 8.27
N MET A 106 14.97 14.13 8.15
CA MET A 106 14.06 13.93 9.28
C MET A 106 13.20 12.69 9.09
N TRP A 107 12.84 12.06 10.21
CA TRP A 107 12.02 10.84 10.26
C TRP A 107 12.70 9.62 9.63
N ILE A 108 14.02 9.50 9.83
CA ILE A 108 14.83 8.44 9.22
C ILE A 108 14.79 7.18 10.06
N THR A 109 14.05 6.17 9.58
CA THR A 109 14.04 4.81 10.15
C THR A 109 15.44 4.21 10.12
N ASN A 110 15.82 3.53 11.20
CA ASN A 110 17.16 2.97 11.47
C ASN A 110 18.29 4.01 11.59
N GLY A 111 17.98 5.31 11.62
CA GLY A 111 19.00 6.36 11.53
C GLY A 111 20.08 6.31 12.63
N GLY A 112 19.75 5.78 13.80
CA GLY A 112 20.67 5.60 14.93
C GLY A 112 21.59 4.39 14.81
N VAL A 113 21.23 3.41 13.98
CA VAL A 113 21.91 2.10 13.90
C VAL A 113 22.40 1.73 12.49
N ALA A 114 22.09 2.55 11.48
CA ALA A 114 22.48 2.27 10.11
C ALA A 114 24.00 2.36 9.90
N SER A 115 24.55 1.37 9.20
CA SER A 115 25.94 1.35 8.74
C SER A 115 26.16 2.19 7.50
N TRP A 116 25.11 2.46 6.73
CA TRP A 116 25.14 3.36 5.58
C TRP A 116 23.74 3.91 5.24
N PHE A 117 23.72 4.99 4.47
CA PHE A 117 22.53 5.75 4.12
C PHE A 117 22.43 5.91 2.61
N PHE A 118 21.28 5.56 2.02
CA PHE A 118 20.86 6.16 0.76
C PHE A 118 20.50 7.62 1.03
N VAL A 119 21.04 8.59 0.29
CA VAL A 119 20.74 10.02 0.45
C VAL A 119 20.31 10.63 -0.88
N LEU A 120 19.14 11.27 -0.91
CA LEU A 120 18.72 12.10 -2.03
C LEU A 120 19.03 13.57 -1.73
N ALA A 121 19.87 14.19 -2.57
CA ALA A 121 20.25 15.59 -2.43
C ALA A 121 20.10 16.34 -3.75
N ARG A 122 19.78 17.63 -3.66
CA ARG A 122 19.68 18.54 -4.80
C ARG A 122 21.08 18.89 -5.29
N THR A 123 21.37 18.57 -6.54
CA THR A 123 22.66 18.88 -7.20
C THR A 123 22.54 20.02 -8.21
N ASP A 124 21.34 20.26 -8.75
CA ASP A 124 21.09 21.41 -9.62
C ASP A 124 20.71 22.65 -8.78
N PRO A 125 21.53 23.73 -8.80
CA PRO A 125 21.24 24.93 -8.03
C PRO A 125 20.08 25.75 -8.60
N ASP A 126 19.67 25.55 -9.86
CA ASP A 126 18.54 26.29 -10.45
C ASP A 126 17.23 25.84 -9.80
N PRO A 127 16.49 26.71 -9.09
CA PRO A 127 15.20 26.36 -8.50
C PRO A 127 14.14 25.94 -9.54
N LYS A 128 14.31 26.31 -10.82
CA LYS A 128 13.41 25.95 -11.92
C LYS A 128 13.76 24.62 -12.58
N ALA A 129 14.91 24.01 -12.23
CA ALA A 129 15.29 22.73 -12.78
C ALA A 129 14.19 21.69 -12.50
N PRO A 130 13.75 20.94 -13.54
CA PRO A 130 12.70 19.95 -13.37
C PRO A 130 13.15 18.87 -12.38
N SER A 131 12.24 18.40 -11.53
CA SER A 131 12.55 17.44 -10.46
C SER A 131 13.25 16.18 -10.97
N GLY A 132 12.93 15.73 -12.19
CA GLY A 132 13.56 14.57 -12.82
C GLY A 132 15.03 14.75 -13.22
N LYS A 133 15.60 15.96 -13.09
CA LYS A 133 17.01 16.30 -13.38
C LYS A 133 17.74 17.00 -12.23
N ALA A 134 17.01 17.44 -11.21
CA ALA A 134 17.56 18.34 -10.18
C ALA A 134 18.27 17.63 -9.00
N PHE A 135 18.10 16.31 -8.87
CA PHE A 135 18.52 15.55 -7.70
C PHE A 135 19.44 14.41 -8.06
N THR A 136 20.44 14.15 -7.22
CA THR A 136 21.32 13.00 -7.34
C THR A 136 21.16 12.10 -6.11
N ALA A 137 21.21 10.80 -6.33
CA ALA A 137 21.19 9.79 -5.28
C ALA A 137 22.62 9.39 -4.92
N PHE A 138 22.89 9.26 -3.63
CA PHE A 138 24.19 8.90 -3.09
C PHE A 138 24.04 7.74 -2.11
N VAL A 139 25.12 6.98 -1.92
CA VAL A 139 25.33 6.23 -0.68
C VAL A 139 26.38 6.91 0.17
N VAL A 140 26.08 7.06 1.46
CA VAL A 140 26.94 7.69 2.46
C VAL A 140 27.21 6.67 3.56
N ASP A 141 28.49 6.41 3.85
CA ASP A 141 28.90 5.55 4.97
C ASP A 141 28.41 6.16 6.30
N GLY A 142 27.97 5.32 7.23
CA GLY A 142 27.26 5.77 8.44
C GLY A 142 28.16 6.44 9.49
N ASP A 143 29.47 6.35 9.32
CA ASP A 143 30.53 6.96 10.12
C ASP A 143 31.24 8.12 9.38
N ALA A 144 30.71 8.54 8.23
CA ALA A 144 31.27 9.64 7.45
C ALA A 144 31.42 10.91 8.30
N LYS A 145 32.61 11.53 8.24
CA LYS A 145 32.90 12.79 8.95
C LYS A 145 31.91 13.87 8.53
N GLY A 146 31.32 14.56 9.51
CA GLY A 146 30.29 15.59 9.29
C GLY A 146 28.85 15.06 9.34
N LEU A 147 28.64 13.74 9.39
CA LEU A 147 27.34 13.14 9.62
C LEU A 147 27.06 13.09 11.13
N SER A 148 25.92 13.62 11.55
CA SER A 148 25.46 13.52 12.94
C SER A 148 24.06 12.91 13.03
N ARG A 149 23.88 12.08 14.06
CA ARG A 149 22.62 11.37 14.34
C ARG A 149 21.92 12.10 15.48
N GLY A 150 20.69 12.54 15.26
CA GLY A 150 19.87 13.18 16.29
C GLY A 150 19.46 12.21 17.41
N LYS A 151 18.64 12.70 18.34
CA LYS A 151 18.01 11.84 19.35
C LYS A 151 17.01 10.87 18.69
N LYS A 152 16.70 9.76 19.37
CA LYS A 152 15.56 8.91 19.01
C LYS A 152 14.27 9.67 19.27
N GLU A 153 13.41 9.76 18.26
CA GLU A 153 12.10 10.39 18.38
C GLU A 153 11.10 9.48 19.13
N ILE A 154 10.24 10.10 19.94
CA ILE A 154 9.21 9.40 20.74
C ILE A 154 7.88 9.51 19.99
N ASN A 155 7.58 8.51 19.19
CA ASN A 155 6.39 8.46 18.34
C ASN A 155 5.21 7.73 19.03
N LEU A 156 4.00 7.91 18.48
CA LEU A 156 2.78 7.26 18.94
C LEU A 156 2.86 5.72 18.92
N GLY A 157 3.25 5.18 17.77
CA GLY A 157 3.33 3.75 17.47
C GLY A 157 4.71 3.35 16.94
N GLN A 158 4.92 2.05 16.74
CA GLN A 158 6.17 1.45 16.29
C GLN A 158 7.39 1.86 17.13
N ARG A 159 7.18 2.10 18.43
CA ARG A 159 8.15 2.73 19.34
C ARG A 159 9.50 2.02 19.45
N CYS A 160 9.54 0.71 19.21
CA CYS A 160 10.80 -0.04 19.21
C CYS A 160 11.68 0.29 17.99
N SER A 161 11.10 0.68 16.86
CA SER A 161 11.84 1.14 15.68
C SER A 161 12.62 2.42 16.01
N ASP A 162 13.85 2.52 15.52
CA ASP A 162 14.67 3.73 15.68
C ASP A 162 14.33 4.73 14.57
N THR A 163 14.01 5.96 14.94
CA THR A 163 13.66 7.04 13.99
C THR A 163 14.30 8.34 14.46
N ARG A 164 15.06 9.00 13.58
CA ARG A 164 15.89 10.16 13.97
C ARG A 164 15.95 11.24 12.89
N ALA A 165 16.37 12.43 13.30
CA ALA A 165 16.99 13.40 12.39
C ALA A 165 18.41 12.95 12.04
N ILE A 166 18.84 13.18 10.79
CA ILE A 166 20.22 12.98 10.36
C ILE A 166 20.70 14.28 9.72
N THR A 167 21.80 14.84 10.21
CA THR A 167 22.36 16.10 9.70
C THR A 167 23.68 15.82 9.00
N PHE A 168 23.88 16.49 7.87
CA PHE A 168 25.08 16.43 7.04
C PHE A 168 25.71 17.82 7.04
N GLU A 169 26.89 17.96 7.63
CA GLU A 169 27.69 19.18 7.68
C GLU A 169 29.01 18.94 6.94
N ASP A 170 29.11 19.47 5.74
CA ASP A 170 30.27 19.28 4.85
C ASP A 170 30.69 17.80 4.68
N VAL A 171 29.71 16.90 4.58
CA VAL A 171 29.97 15.47 4.38
C VAL A 171 30.51 15.24 2.97
N VAL A 172 31.74 14.73 2.88
CA VAL A 172 32.43 14.45 1.62
C VAL A 172 32.10 13.04 1.15
N VAL A 173 31.69 12.92 -0.11
CA VAL A 173 31.30 11.66 -0.74
C VAL A 173 31.98 11.54 -2.11
N SER A 174 32.68 10.43 -2.36
CA SER A 174 33.29 10.16 -3.66
C SER A 174 32.24 10.12 -4.78
N SER A 175 32.57 10.56 -5.99
CA SER A 175 31.71 10.38 -7.16
C SER A 175 31.42 8.91 -7.48
N SER A 176 32.26 7.97 -7.01
CA SER A 176 32.01 6.53 -7.12
C SER A 176 30.85 6.03 -6.25
N ASN A 177 30.37 6.84 -5.30
CA ASN A 177 29.22 6.54 -4.44
C ASN A 177 27.90 7.15 -4.97
N VAL A 178 27.91 7.72 -6.19
CA VAL A 178 26.69 8.18 -6.86
C VAL A 178 25.92 6.96 -7.37
N ILE A 179 24.62 6.90 -7.07
CA ILE A 179 23.71 5.87 -7.60
C ILE A 179 23.09 6.40 -8.88
N GLY A 180 23.29 5.66 -9.96
CA GLY A 180 22.83 6.00 -11.30
C GLY A 180 23.60 7.18 -11.89
N ILE A 181 22.90 7.97 -12.70
CA ILE A 181 23.47 9.14 -13.37
C ILE A 181 23.15 10.39 -12.53
N PRO A 182 24.11 11.32 -12.31
CA PRO A 182 23.83 12.60 -11.68
C PRO A 182 22.61 13.30 -12.30
N GLY A 183 21.68 13.75 -11.45
CA GLY A 183 20.40 14.34 -11.85
C GLY A 183 19.23 13.36 -11.96
N GLU A 184 19.47 12.05 -12.05
CA GLU A 184 18.40 11.04 -12.12
C GLU A 184 17.93 10.50 -10.75
N GLY A 185 18.44 11.04 -9.64
CA GLY A 185 18.16 10.55 -8.29
C GLY A 185 16.67 10.56 -7.94
N PHE A 186 15.92 11.56 -8.42
CA PHE A 186 14.46 11.62 -8.21
C PHE A 186 13.72 10.45 -8.86
N LYS A 187 14.13 10.05 -10.06
CA LYS A 187 13.54 8.92 -10.80
C LYS A 187 13.83 7.60 -10.07
N ILE A 188 15.05 7.43 -9.56
CA ILE A 188 15.42 6.26 -8.75
C ILE A 188 14.57 6.20 -7.47
N ALA A 189 14.42 7.32 -6.77
CA ALA A 189 13.58 7.41 -5.58
C ALA A 189 12.11 7.06 -5.89
N MET A 190 11.53 7.57 -6.98
CA MET A 190 10.14 7.24 -7.36
C MET A 190 9.98 5.75 -7.72
N LYS A 191 10.91 5.17 -8.47
CA LYS A 191 10.90 3.73 -8.80
C LYS A 191 11.07 2.82 -7.58
N THR A 192 11.78 3.31 -6.56
CA THR A 192 11.95 2.59 -5.30
C THR A 192 10.61 2.35 -4.61
N PHE A 193 9.72 3.36 -4.63
CA PHE A 193 8.40 3.25 -4.03
C PHE A 193 7.49 2.21 -4.71
N ASP A 194 7.67 1.96 -6.01
CA ASP A 194 6.89 0.95 -6.72
C ASP A 194 7.17 -0.47 -6.20
N LYS A 195 8.40 -0.72 -5.73
CA LYS A 195 8.83 -2.01 -5.15
C LYS A 195 8.61 -2.12 -3.64
N THR A 196 8.62 -1.01 -2.92
CA THR A 196 8.60 -1.02 -1.43
C THR A 196 7.21 -0.80 -0.85
N ARG A 197 6.32 -0.06 -1.52
CA ARG A 197 4.93 0.13 -1.08
C ARG A 197 4.12 -1.16 -0.93
N PRO A 198 4.28 -2.20 -1.78
CA PRO A 198 3.62 -3.49 -1.55
C PRO A 198 4.05 -4.13 -0.23
N ILE A 199 5.32 -3.99 0.15
CA ILE A 199 5.87 -4.54 1.41
C ILE A 199 5.28 -3.79 2.62
N VAL A 200 5.16 -2.47 2.52
CA VAL A 200 4.49 -1.64 3.54
C VAL A 200 3.00 -2.02 3.69
N ALA A 201 2.32 -2.25 2.57
CA ALA A 201 0.94 -2.71 2.57
C ALA A 201 0.81 -4.07 3.26
N ALA A 202 1.76 -4.98 3.04
CA ALA A 202 1.81 -6.28 3.70
C ALA A 202 1.95 -6.16 5.23
N LEU A 203 2.82 -5.28 5.73
CA LEU A 203 2.92 -5.01 7.18
C LEU A 203 1.59 -4.51 7.77
N ALA A 204 0.85 -3.68 7.02
CA ALA A 204 -0.47 -3.20 7.42
C ALA A 204 -1.51 -4.33 7.44
N VAL A 205 -1.49 -5.22 6.44
CA VAL A 205 -2.32 -6.43 6.39
C VAL A 205 -2.02 -7.35 7.59
N GLY A 206 -0.75 -7.57 7.91
CA GLY A 206 -0.34 -8.35 9.08
C GLY A 206 -0.89 -7.79 10.39
N LEU A 207 -0.79 -6.47 10.59
CA LEU A 207 -1.38 -5.80 11.75
C LEU A 207 -2.90 -5.96 11.79
N ALA A 208 -3.58 -5.76 10.67
CA ALA A 208 -5.03 -5.90 10.56
C ALA A 208 -5.47 -7.34 10.88
N SER A 209 -4.73 -8.34 10.39
CA SER A 209 -4.93 -9.76 10.69
C SER A 209 -4.82 -10.01 12.19
N ARG A 210 -3.76 -9.48 12.83
CA ARG A 210 -3.59 -9.60 14.28
C ARG A 210 -4.73 -8.94 15.06
N ALA A 211 -5.14 -7.74 14.66
CA ALA A 211 -6.24 -7.04 15.32
C ALA A 211 -7.56 -7.80 15.21
N LEU A 212 -7.84 -8.41 14.05
CA LEU A 212 -9.03 -9.24 13.86
C LEU A 212 -8.99 -10.50 14.73
N ASP A 213 -7.85 -11.18 14.80
CA ASP A 213 -7.70 -12.39 15.62
C ASP A 213 -7.96 -12.12 17.09
N GLU A 214 -7.32 -11.08 17.64
CA GLU A 214 -7.50 -10.70 19.05
C GLU A 214 -8.97 -10.36 19.33
N ALA A 215 -9.60 -9.58 18.45
CA ALA A 215 -11.02 -9.21 18.58
C ALA A 215 -11.95 -10.43 18.51
N ALA A 216 -11.72 -11.32 17.54
CA ALA A 216 -12.51 -12.53 17.36
C ALA A 216 -12.38 -13.47 18.58
N LYS A 217 -11.16 -13.73 19.05
CA LYS A 217 -10.90 -14.56 20.25
C LYS A 217 -11.60 -13.99 21.48
N TYR A 218 -11.39 -12.71 21.76
CA TYR A 218 -12.03 -12.06 22.91
C TYR A 218 -13.57 -12.09 22.81
N SER A 219 -14.11 -11.95 21.60
CA SER A 219 -15.56 -11.95 21.39
C SER A 219 -16.23 -13.30 21.68
N LEU A 220 -15.49 -14.41 21.52
CA LEU A 220 -15.96 -15.76 21.81
C LEU A 220 -15.97 -16.06 23.32
N GLU A 221 -15.11 -15.39 24.09
CA GLU A 221 -14.94 -15.61 25.53
C GLU A 221 -15.80 -14.66 26.37
N ARG A 222 -15.78 -13.36 26.03
CA ARG A 222 -16.46 -12.32 26.79
C ARG A 222 -17.97 -12.48 26.68
N LYS A 223 -18.67 -12.46 27.81
CA LYS A 223 -20.14 -12.52 27.85
C LYS A 223 -20.76 -11.22 28.34
N THR A 224 -21.83 -10.79 27.68
CA THR A 224 -22.74 -9.74 28.14
C THR A 224 -24.17 -10.17 27.82
N PHE A 225 -25.15 -9.74 28.61
CA PHE A 225 -26.56 -10.13 28.43
C PHE A 225 -26.75 -11.66 28.31
N GLY A 226 -25.98 -12.44 29.06
CA GLY A 226 -26.12 -13.90 29.16
C GLY A 226 -25.44 -14.72 28.05
N MET A 227 -24.80 -14.11 27.05
CA MET A 227 -24.18 -14.83 25.92
C MET A 227 -22.83 -14.25 25.50
N PRO A 228 -21.97 -15.03 24.81
CA PRO A 228 -20.76 -14.51 24.19
C PRO A 228 -21.06 -13.31 23.29
N ILE A 229 -20.23 -12.26 23.36
CA ILE A 229 -20.47 -11.04 22.61
C ILE A 229 -20.40 -11.25 21.10
N ALA A 230 -19.70 -12.29 20.63
CA ALA A 230 -19.71 -12.74 19.23
C ALA A 230 -21.11 -13.02 18.66
N ASN A 231 -22.09 -13.34 19.52
CA ASN A 231 -23.46 -13.65 19.12
C ASN A 231 -24.38 -12.41 19.09
N HIS A 232 -23.90 -11.25 19.51
CA HIS A 232 -24.61 -9.99 19.33
C HIS A 232 -24.40 -9.51 17.89
N GLN A 233 -25.50 -9.30 17.13
CA GLN A 233 -25.43 -8.94 15.71
C GLN A 233 -24.51 -7.74 15.43
N GLY A 234 -24.51 -6.73 16.30
CA GLY A 234 -23.63 -5.57 16.18
C GLY A 234 -22.14 -5.93 16.17
N VAL A 235 -21.71 -6.89 17.01
CA VAL A 235 -20.33 -7.38 17.05
C VAL A 235 -20.06 -8.29 15.85
N SER A 236 -21.00 -9.16 15.48
CA SER A 236 -20.84 -10.05 14.33
C SER A 236 -20.64 -9.27 13.02
N PHE A 237 -21.36 -8.15 12.83
CA PHE A 237 -21.18 -7.27 11.68
C PHE A 237 -19.82 -6.58 11.66
N MET A 238 -19.34 -6.09 12.82
CA MET A 238 -17.99 -5.52 12.91
C MET A 238 -16.92 -6.53 12.49
N LEU A 239 -17.02 -7.77 12.98
CA LEU A 239 -16.09 -8.85 12.62
C LEU A 239 -16.15 -9.20 11.13
N ALA A 240 -17.36 -9.23 10.54
CA ALA A 240 -17.53 -9.47 9.11
C ALA A 240 -16.89 -8.36 8.26
N ASP A 241 -17.11 -7.09 8.62
CA ASP A 241 -16.54 -5.96 7.89
C ASP A 241 -15.01 -5.93 7.99
N MET A 242 -14.47 -6.22 9.18
CA MET A 242 -13.02 -6.37 9.39
C MET A 242 -12.44 -7.49 8.53
N ALA A 243 -13.09 -8.65 8.44
CA ALA A 243 -12.65 -9.77 7.62
C ALA A 243 -12.69 -9.45 6.12
N MET A 244 -13.77 -8.85 5.62
CA MET A 244 -13.88 -8.45 4.22
C MET A 244 -12.77 -7.45 3.84
N ALA A 245 -12.57 -6.42 4.67
CA ALA A 245 -11.55 -5.40 4.41
C ALA A 245 -10.13 -6.01 4.44
N LEU A 246 -9.86 -6.93 5.36
CA LEU A 246 -8.59 -7.65 5.45
C LEU A 246 -8.30 -8.45 4.18
N GLU A 247 -9.24 -9.30 3.74
CA GLU A 247 -9.01 -10.17 2.57
C GLU A 247 -8.85 -9.37 1.27
N LEU A 248 -9.62 -8.30 1.10
CA LEU A 248 -9.46 -7.39 -0.03
C LEU A 248 -8.11 -6.67 -0.01
N SER A 249 -7.63 -6.28 1.17
CA SER A 249 -6.31 -5.65 1.34
C SER A 249 -5.18 -6.62 1.02
N ARG A 250 -5.29 -7.87 1.46
CA ARG A 250 -4.33 -8.94 1.16
C ARG A 250 -4.27 -9.23 -0.34
N LEU A 251 -5.42 -9.45 -0.98
CA LEU A 251 -5.51 -9.72 -2.41
C LEU A 251 -4.87 -8.60 -3.25
N MET A 252 -5.16 -7.34 -2.89
CA MET A 252 -4.62 -6.18 -3.61
C MET A 252 -3.11 -6.02 -3.40
N THR A 253 -2.62 -6.33 -2.21
CA THR A 253 -1.19 -6.34 -1.89
C THR A 253 -0.45 -7.38 -2.71
N TYR A 254 -0.96 -8.61 -2.78
CA TYR A 254 -0.35 -9.69 -3.55
C TYR A 254 -0.38 -9.40 -5.04
N LYS A 255 -1.51 -8.89 -5.55
CA LYS A 255 -1.61 -8.42 -6.93
C LYS A 255 -0.55 -7.35 -7.24
N SER A 256 -0.38 -6.38 -6.35
CA SER A 256 0.61 -5.32 -6.57
C SER A 256 2.03 -5.88 -6.65
N ALA A 257 2.38 -6.86 -5.81
CA ALA A 257 3.68 -7.51 -5.86
C ALA A 257 3.90 -8.23 -7.20
N GLN A 258 2.92 -9.04 -7.61
CA GLN A 258 2.97 -9.78 -8.88
C GLN A 258 3.09 -8.87 -10.11
N GLU A 259 2.40 -7.72 -10.13
CA GLU A 259 2.49 -6.77 -11.24
C GLU A 259 3.92 -6.23 -11.41
N VAL A 260 4.62 -5.97 -10.30
CA VAL A 260 6.01 -5.52 -10.30
C VAL A 260 6.96 -6.65 -10.72
N ASP A 261 6.77 -7.87 -10.22
CA ASP A 261 7.57 -9.03 -10.61
C ASP A 261 7.46 -9.35 -12.09
N LEU A 262 6.27 -9.14 -12.67
CA LEU A 262 6.02 -9.31 -14.09
C LEU A 262 6.51 -8.12 -14.95
N GLY A 263 7.24 -7.17 -14.36
CA GLY A 263 7.83 -6.02 -15.04
C GLY A 263 6.81 -5.01 -15.57
N ARG A 264 5.57 -5.03 -15.07
CA ARG A 264 4.52 -4.10 -15.47
C ARG A 264 4.57 -2.83 -14.62
N PRO A 265 3.99 -1.70 -15.08
CA PRO A 265 3.93 -0.47 -14.30
C PRO A 265 3.27 -0.70 -12.93
N GLY A 266 4.07 -0.68 -11.86
CA GLY A 266 3.63 -1.03 -10.50
C GLY A 266 2.93 0.11 -9.76
N ALA A 267 3.24 1.35 -10.10
CA ALA A 267 2.81 2.53 -9.34
C ALA A 267 1.30 2.60 -9.04
N TYR A 268 0.44 2.22 -10.00
CA TYR A 268 -1.02 2.20 -9.82
C TYR A 268 -1.43 1.22 -8.71
N TRP A 269 -1.04 -0.05 -8.87
CA TRP A 269 -1.40 -1.13 -7.98
C TRP A 269 -0.76 -0.97 -6.60
N ALA A 270 0.50 -0.53 -6.57
CA ALA A 270 1.24 -0.27 -5.33
C ALA A 270 0.57 0.82 -4.50
N SER A 271 0.05 1.87 -5.16
CA SER A 271 -0.63 2.96 -4.46
C SER A 271 -2.02 2.53 -3.96
N ILE A 272 -2.77 1.72 -4.72
CA ILE A 272 -4.05 1.16 -4.25
C ILE A 272 -3.83 0.25 -3.05
N ALA A 273 -2.90 -0.70 -3.16
CA ALA A 273 -2.58 -1.64 -2.08
C ALA A 273 -2.19 -0.90 -0.81
N LYS A 274 -1.22 0.01 -0.90
CA LYS A 274 -0.75 0.80 0.26
C LYS A 274 -1.87 1.63 0.87
N CYS A 275 -2.64 2.33 0.05
CA CYS A 275 -3.72 3.18 0.54
C CYS A 275 -4.82 2.37 1.25
N PHE A 276 -5.30 1.30 0.61
CA PHE A 276 -6.40 0.51 1.12
C PHE A 276 -5.99 -0.31 2.35
N ALA A 277 -4.83 -0.96 2.32
CA ALA A 277 -4.33 -1.71 3.47
C ALA A 277 -4.06 -0.81 4.68
N ALA A 278 -3.56 0.42 4.47
CA ALA A 278 -3.36 1.39 5.55
C ALA A 278 -4.68 1.83 6.21
N ASP A 279 -5.70 2.11 5.41
CA ASP A 279 -7.04 2.51 5.90
C ASP A 279 -7.70 1.31 6.63
N THR A 280 -7.61 0.11 6.07
CA THR A 280 -8.07 -1.15 6.71
C THR A 280 -7.38 -1.39 8.06
N ALA A 281 -6.05 -1.27 8.14
CA ALA A 281 -5.32 -1.50 9.38
C ALA A 281 -5.76 -0.54 10.51
N ASN A 282 -6.02 0.72 10.18
CA ASN A 282 -6.51 1.70 11.16
C ASN A 282 -7.91 1.36 11.65
N GLN A 283 -8.84 1.08 10.73
CA GLN A 283 -10.22 0.77 11.08
C GLN A 283 -10.31 -0.53 11.88
N THR A 284 -9.62 -1.58 11.44
CA THR A 284 -9.63 -2.89 12.11
C THR A 284 -9.01 -2.81 13.50
N ALA A 285 -7.90 -2.09 13.68
CA ALA A 285 -7.30 -1.89 15.00
C ALA A 285 -8.20 -1.09 15.95
N SER A 286 -8.86 -0.04 15.47
CA SER A 286 -9.83 0.72 16.27
C SER A 286 -11.05 -0.13 16.64
N ASN A 287 -11.56 -0.93 15.71
CA ASN A 287 -12.68 -1.85 15.98
C ASN A 287 -12.30 -2.94 16.98
N ALA A 288 -11.05 -3.42 16.95
CA ALA A 288 -10.56 -4.38 17.92
C ALA A 288 -10.57 -3.78 19.34
N VAL A 289 -10.09 -2.54 19.51
CA VAL A 289 -10.22 -1.81 20.78
C VAL A 289 -11.68 -1.71 21.21
N GLN A 290 -12.58 -1.36 20.29
CA GLN A 290 -14.01 -1.23 20.56
C GLN A 290 -14.67 -2.55 21.02
N ILE A 291 -14.31 -3.68 20.41
CA ILE A 291 -14.83 -5.02 20.76
C ILE A 291 -14.34 -5.45 22.16
N PHE A 292 -13.12 -5.08 22.54
CA PHE A 292 -12.62 -5.29 23.91
C PHE A 292 -13.26 -4.35 24.94
N GLY A 293 -13.89 -3.26 24.51
CA GLY A 293 -14.47 -2.25 25.40
C GLY A 293 -13.41 -1.60 26.30
N GLY A 294 -13.70 -1.47 27.60
CA GLY A 294 -12.78 -0.85 28.56
C GLY A 294 -11.41 -1.54 28.63
N ASN A 295 -11.36 -2.87 28.44
CA ASN A 295 -10.10 -3.62 28.40
C ASN A 295 -9.24 -3.22 27.19
N GLY A 296 -9.87 -2.88 26.06
CA GLY A 296 -9.16 -2.51 24.84
C GLY A 296 -8.44 -1.16 24.94
N PHE A 297 -8.85 -0.32 25.90
CA PHE A 297 -8.20 0.95 26.19
C PHE A 297 -7.05 0.83 27.20
N ASN A 298 -6.86 -0.36 27.78
CA ASN A 298 -5.84 -0.63 28.79
C ASN A 298 -4.61 -1.29 28.16
N THR A 299 -3.42 -0.92 28.65
CA THR A 299 -2.12 -1.36 28.11
C THR A 299 -1.76 -2.82 28.44
N GLU A 300 -2.51 -3.50 29.31
CA GLU A 300 -2.38 -4.94 29.56
C GLU A 300 -2.91 -5.77 28.38
N PHE A 301 -3.71 -5.17 27.49
CA PHE A 301 -4.26 -5.83 26.31
C PHE A 301 -3.56 -5.34 25.02
N PRO A 302 -3.41 -6.22 24.01
CA PRO A 302 -2.55 -5.92 22.86
C PRO A 302 -3.15 -4.90 21.88
N VAL A 303 -4.47 -4.72 21.87
CA VAL A 303 -5.18 -3.98 20.81
C VAL A 303 -4.92 -2.48 20.82
N GLU A 304 -4.61 -1.87 21.97
CA GLU A 304 -4.24 -0.45 22.03
C GLU A 304 -2.93 -0.18 21.27
N LYS A 305 -1.96 -1.10 21.39
CA LYS A 305 -0.69 -1.02 20.66
C LYS A 305 -0.94 -1.11 19.16
N LEU A 306 -1.81 -2.03 18.72
CA LEU A 306 -2.15 -2.17 17.31
C LEU A 306 -2.77 -0.89 16.76
N MET A 307 -3.64 -0.22 17.53
CA MET A 307 -4.24 1.05 17.14
C MET A 307 -3.20 2.16 16.99
N ARG A 308 -2.27 2.29 17.95
CA ARG A 308 -1.16 3.25 17.87
C ARG A 308 -0.24 2.96 16.68
N ASP A 309 0.12 1.70 16.48
CA ASP A 309 1.03 1.25 15.42
C ASP A 309 0.40 1.40 14.03
N ALA A 310 -0.92 1.20 13.89
CA ALA A 310 -1.62 1.29 12.61
C ALA A 310 -1.56 2.69 11.98
N LYS A 311 -1.51 3.74 12.79
CA LYS A 311 -1.66 5.12 12.30
C LYS A 311 -0.57 5.52 11.31
N ILE A 312 0.64 5.01 11.50
CA ILE A 312 1.79 5.39 10.66
C ILE A 312 1.64 4.94 9.20
N PHE A 313 0.88 3.87 8.93
CA PHE A 313 0.64 3.38 7.58
C PHE A 313 -0.11 4.38 6.70
N GLN A 314 -0.88 5.31 7.28
CA GLN A 314 -1.54 6.38 6.52
C GLN A 314 -0.61 7.58 6.23
N ILE A 315 0.62 7.57 6.76
CA ILE A 315 1.52 8.74 6.78
C ILE A 315 2.80 8.48 5.98
N TYR A 316 3.64 7.53 6.43
CA TYR A 316 4.94 7.28 5.80
C TYR A 316 4.81 6.59 4.43
N GLU A 317 5.89 6.52 3.65
CA GLU A 317 5.89 5.87 2.33
C GLU A 317 4.83 6.46 1.36
N GLY A 318 4.53 7.74 1.56
CA GLY A 318 3.49 8.52 0.88
C GLY A 318 2.15 8.45 1.60
N THR A 319 1.64 9.60 2.06
CA THR A 319 0.39 9.69 2.82
C THR A 319 -0.81 9.14 2.06
N SER A 320 -1.89 8.81 2.75
CA SER A 320 -3.16 8.40 2.14
C SER A 320 -3.66 9.37 1.06
N GLN A 321 -3.38 10.67 1.18
CA GLN A 321 -3.70 11.68 0.18
C GLN A 321 -2.76 11.62 -1.03
N ILE A 322 -1.45 11.43 -0.80
CA ILE A 322 -0.49 11.24 -1.90
C ILE A 322 -0.79 9.98 -2.70
N GLN A 323 -1.17 8.86 -2.05
CA GLN A 323 -1.57 7.67 -2.78
C GLN A 323 -2.78 7.93 -3.68
N ARG A 324 -3.81 8.61 -3.16
CA ARG A 324 -4.99 9.01 -3.95
C ARG A 324 -4.61 9.90 -5.14
N LEU A 325 -3.67 10.84 -4.97
CA LEU A 325 -3.14 11.64 -6.08
C LEU A 325 -2.45 10.78 -7.15
N VAL A 326 -1.65 9.79 -6.76
CA VAL A 326 -0.99 8.87 -7.71
C VAL A 326 -2.01 8.03 -8.46
N ILE A 327 -3.00 7.47 -7.76
CA ILE A 327 -4.08 6.66 -8.34
C ILE A 327 -4.88 7.51 -9.33
N SER A 328 -5.31 8.70 -8.91
CA SER A 328 -6.10 9.63 -9.74
C SER A 328 -5.34 10.04 -11.00
N ARG A 329 -4.06 10.42 -10.88
CA ARG A 329 -3.24 10.79 -12.05
C ARG A 329 -3.13 9.66 -13.06
N GLN A 330 -2.87 8.43 -12.62
CA GLN A 330 -2.74 7.30 -13.53
C GLN A 330 -4.07 6.87 -14.15
N LEU A 331 -5.17 6.95 -13.39
CA LEU A 331 -6.51 6.72 -13.91
C LEU A 331 -6.86 7.74 -14.99
N LEU A 332 -6.71 9.03 -14.72
CA LEU A 332 -7.02 10.11 -15.66
C LEU A 332 -6.14 10.05 -16.91
N GLN A 333 -4.84 9.79 -16.74
CA GLN A 333 -3.94 9.59 -17.88
C GLN A 333 -4.39 8.42 -18.76
N ARG A 334 -4.80 7.30 -18.15
CA ARG A 334 -5.33 6.15 -18.89
C ARG A 334 -6.59 6.52 -19.66
N VAL A 335 -7.58 7.13 -18.99
CA VAL A 335 -8.83 7.54 -19.62
C VAL A 335 -8.57 8.51 -20.78
N ALA A 336 -7.65 9.47 -20.61
CA ALA A 336 -7.28 10.40 -21.67
C ALA A 336 -6.62 9.69 -22.88
N GLN A 337 -5.93 8.57 -22.66
CA GLN A 337 -5.24 7.81 -23.71
C GLN A 337 -6.13 6.74 -24.37
N THR A 338 -7.04 6.11 -23.62
CA THR A 338 -7.80 4.92 -24.06
C THR A 338 -9.31 5.13 -24.09
N GLY A 339 -9.82 6.23 -23.55
CA GLY A 339 -11.25 6.48 -23.39
C GLY A 339 -11.94 5.67 -22.27
N THR A 340 -11.19 4.86 -21.49
CA THR A 340 -11.79 3.98 -20.46
C THR A 340 -10.96 3.91 -19.18
N SER A 341 -11.64 3.73 -18.04
CA SER A 341 -11.01 3.49 -16.72
C SER A 341 -10.43 2.08 -16.60
N SER A 342 -10.94 1.15 -17.41
CA SER A 342 -10.55 -0.26 -17.42
C SER A 342 -9.05 -0.41 -17.62
N TYR A 343 -8.43 -1.18 -16.73
CA TYR A 343 -7.01 -1.51 -16.89
C TYR A 343 -6.85 -2.42 -18.10
N PRO A 344 -5.96 -2.10 -19.06
CA PRO A 344 -5.78 -2.92 -20.25
C PRO A 344 -5.29 -4.32 -19.84
N ARG A 345 -6.12 -5.34 -20.06
CA ARG A 345 -5.69 -6.73 -20.03
C ARG A 345 -4.88 -6.95 -21.30
N LYS A 346 -3.54 -6.86 -21.25
CA LYS A 346 -2.73 -7.33 -22.39
C LYS A 346 -3.12 -8.79 -22.65
N ARG A 347 -3.61 -9.09 -23.86
CA ARG A 347 -3.59 -10.47 -24.36
C ARG A 347 -2.12 -10.92 -24.30
N GLN A 348 -1.82 -11.98 -23.56
CA GLN A 348 -0.52 -12.62 -23.72
C GLN A 348 -0.46 -13.11 -25.18
N ASN A 349 0.57 -12.71 -25.92
CA ASN A 349 0.91 -13.33 -27.20
C ASN A 349 1.33 -14.77 -26.90
N THR A 350 0.37 -15.68 -26.82
CA THR A 350 0.62 -17.08 -27.11
C THR A 350 0.80 -17.15 -28.62
N SER A 351 1.98 -17.59 -29.08
CA SER A 351 2.29 -17.86 -30.49
C SER A 351 1.51 -19.03 -31.09
N ASP A 352 0.37 -19.39 -30.48
CA ASP A 352 -0.59 -20.31 -31.05
C ASP A 352 -1.67 -19.48 -31.74
N GLU A 353 -1.58 -19.40 -33.06
CA GLU A 353 -2.58 -18.83 -33.96
C GLU A 353 -3.96 -19.52 -33.90
N ASN A 354 -4.25 -20.34 -32.88
CA ASN A 354 -5.55 -21.01 -32.69
C ASN A 354 -5.94 -21.22 -31.22
N VAL A 355 -5.66 -20.27 -30.33
CA VAL A 355 -6.46 -20.13 -29.10
C VAL A 355 -7.34 -18.89 -29.23
N TYR A 356 -8.36 -19.03 -30.06
CA TYR A 356 -9.59 -18.31 -29.81
C TYR A 356 -10.00 -18.65 -28.37
N CYS A 357 -10.01 -17.67 -27.46
CA CYS A 357 -11.01 -17.73 -26.41
C CYS A 357 -12.34 -17.56 -27.16
N THR A 358 -12.84 -18.66 -27.71
CA THR A 358 -14.18 -18.80 -28.22
C THR A 358 -15.09 -18.69 -27.01
N CYS A 359 -15.41 -17.46 -26.63
CA CYS A 359 -16.81 -17.13 -26.52
C CYS A 359 -17.30 -16.86 -27.96
N ALA A 360 -17.20 -17.88 -28.82
CA ALA A 360 -18.06 -17.99 -29.97
C ALA A 360 -19.45 -18.33 -29.40
N PRO A 361 -20.52 -17.78 -29.98
CA PRO A 361 -21.87 -17.92 -29.46
C PRO A 361 -22.33 -19.36 -29.68
N ASN A 362 -21.99 -20.25 -28.76
CA ASN A 362 -22.79 -21.42 -28.54
C ASN A 362 -23.90 -21.00 -27.58
N GLU A 363 -25.12 -21.22 -28.05
CA GLU A 363 -26.36 -21.20 -27.30
C GLU A 363 -26.09 -21.75 -25.87
N ASP A 364 -26.49 -20.98 -24.86
CA ASP A 364 -26.34 -21.20 -23.40
C ASP A 364 -25.33 -20.32 -22.62
N ALA A 365 -24.69 -19.33 -23.24
CA ALA A 365 -23.91 -18.32 -22.49
C ALA A 365 -24.76 -17.08 -22.11
N LEU A 366 -25.49 -17.19 -21.01
CA LEU A 366 -25.99 -16.06 -20.21
C LEU A 366 -24.81 -15.23 -19.67
N LEU A 367 -24.20 -14.40 -20.51
CA LEU A 367 -23.35 -13.29 -20.11
C LEU A 367 -23.84 -12.05 -20.86
N CYS A 368 -24.92 -11.50 -20.30
CA CYS A 368 -25.60 -10.31 -20.78
C CYS A 368 -24.61 -9.17 -21.02
N SER A 369 -24.65 -8.62 -22.24
CA SER A 369 -24.26 -7.22 -22.44
C SER A 369 -25.17 -6.33 -21.56
N PRO A 370 -24.74 -5.11 -21.19
CA PRO A 370 -25.60 -4.18 -20.46
C PRO A 370 -26.97 -3.95 -21.14
N MET A 371 -27.08 -4.16 -22.45
CA MET A 371 -28.34 -4.07 -23.20
C MET A 371 -29.24 -5.30 -23.03
N ALA A 372 -28.69 -6.51 -22.92
CA ALA A 372 -29.48 -7.74 -22.73
C ALA A 372 -30.10 -7.80 -21.32
N TYR A 373 -29.40 -7.27 -20.31
CA TYR A 373 -29.93 -7.15 -18.95
C TYR A 373 -31.08 -6.12 -18.86
N ILE A 374 -31.01 -5.10 -19.72
CA ILE A 374 -32.02 -4.06 -19.85
C ILE A 374 -33.28 -4.61 -20.52
N GLU A 375 -33.14 -5.37 -21.61
CA GLU A 375 -34.28 -5.98 -22.32
C GLU A 375 -34.97 -7.05 -21.45
N GLU A 376 -34.21 -7.86 -20.70
CA GLU A 376 -34.78 -8.86 -19.78
C GLU A 376 -35.47 -8.21 -18.57
N ALA A 377 -34.92 -7.10 -18.04
CA ALA A 377 -35.55 -6.32 -16.97
C ALA A 377 -36.82 -5.59 -17.44
N GLU A 378 -36.83 -5.08 -18.68
CA GLU A 378 -38.01 -4.48 -19.30
C GLU A 378 -39.08 -5.55 -19.57
N ARG A 379 -38.71 -6.76 -20.02
CA ARG A 379 -39.63 -7.90 -20.18
C ARG A 379 -40.23 -8.37 -18.84
N CYS A 380 -39.43 -8.45 -17.77
CA CYS A 380 -39.94 -8.78 -16.44
C CYS A 380 -40.88 -7.72 -15.85
N LEU A 381 -40.72 -6.44 -16.21
CA LEU A 381 -41.62 -5.35 -15.81
C LEU A 381 -42.93 -5.33 -16.60
N GLU A 382 -42.92 -5.81 -17.85
CA GLU A 382 -44.14 -6.02 -18.65
C GLU A 382 -44.94 -7.25 -18.18
N GLU A 383 -44.26 -8.32 -17.76
CA GLU A 383 -44.90 -9.55 -17.27
C GLU A 383 -45.44 -9.45 -15.83
N ASN A 384 -44.91 -8.52 -15.02
CA ASN A 384 -45.36 -8.28 -13.64
C ASN A 384 -45.45 -6.78 -13.33
N PRO A 385 -46.51 -6.08 -13.77
CA PRO A 385 -46.65 -4.66 -13.51
C PRO A 385 -46.78 -4.40 -12.00
N PRO A 386 -45.94 -3.52 -11.41
CA PRO A 386 -46.10 -3.14 -10.02
C PRO A 386 -47.42 -2.38 -9.85
N ASN A 387 -48.26 -2.87 -8.94
CA ASN A 387 -49.47 -2.17 -8.51
C ASN A 387 -49.13 -0.73 -8.08
N GLU A 388 -50.00 0.19 -8.51
CA GLU A 388 -49.87 1.65 -8.47
C GLU A 388 -49.14 2.24 -7.26
N ILE A 389 -48.12 3.07 -7.53
CA ILE A 389 -47.85 4.26 -6.72
C ILE A 389 -47.87 5.45 -7.68
N ARG A 390 -49.02 6.16 -7.70
CA ARG A 390 -49.17 7.43 -8.38
C ARG A 390 -48.37 8.50 -7.63
N ALA A 391 -47.46 9.16 -8.34
CA ALA A 391 -47.02 10.50 -8.00
C ALA A 391 -47.17 11.35 -9.26
N SER A 392 -48.15 12.24 -9.22
CA SER A 392 -48.34 13.34 -10.14
C SER A 392 -47.12 14.26 -10.13
N ASP A 393 -46.68 14.73 -11.30
CA ASP A 393 -46.81 16.15 -11.64
C ASP A 393 -46.18 16.46 -12.99
N LYS A 394 -46.96 17.17 -13.81
CA LYS A 394 -46.46 18.02 -14.90
C LYS A 394 -45.50 19.05 -14.27
N ILE A 395 -44.53 19.51 -15.06
CA ILE A 395 -44.09 20.92 -15.25
C ILE A 395 -42.57 20.91 -15.54
N PHE A 396 -42.21 21.03 -16.82
CA PHE A 396 -41.38 22.10 -17.42
C PHE A 396 -40.92 21.65 -18.81
N GLY A 397 -41.39 22.35 -19.84
CA GLY A 397 -40.87 22.24 -21.20
C GLY A 397 -39.66 23.15 -21.43
N GLY A 398 -38.98 22.95 -22.56
CA GLY A 398 -38.06 23.94 -23.13
C GLY A 398 -36.72 23.37 -23.58
N ASN A 399 -36.62 23.11 -24.88
CA ASN A 399 -35.45 22.98 -25.74
C ASN A 399 -34.02 23.07 -25.16
N GLY A 400 -33.22 22.05 -25.50
CA GLY A 400 -31.87 22.26 -26.03
C GLY A 400 -30.73 21.70 -25.18
N PHE A 401 -30.40 20.41 -25.38
CA PHE A 401 -29.05 19.84 -25.59
C PHE A 401 -29.19 18.30 -25.50
N ASN A 402 -29.26 17.64 -26.67
CA ASN A 402 -29.34 16.19 -26.79
C ASN A 402 -27.97 15.54 -26.51
N THR A 403 -27.76 15.08 -25.27
CA THR A 403 -27.04 13.84 -24.91
C THR A 403 -27.41 13.47 -23.47
N GLU A 404 -28.63 12.97 -23.26
CA GLU A 404 -29.02 12.36 -21.98
C GLU A 404 -28.48 10.93 -21.91
N PHE A 405 -27.38 10.73 -21.17
CA PHE A 405 -27.15 9.45 -20.50
C PHE A 405 -28.17 9.36 -19.35
N PRO A 406 -28.94 8.26 -19.18
CA PRO A 406 -30.04 8.25 -18.24
C PRO A 406 -29.51 8.01 -16.82
N VAL A 407 -29.14 9.10 -16.15
CA VAL A 407 -28.82 9.12 -14.71
C VAL A 407 -29.97 8.51 -13.90
N GLU A 408 -31.22 8.67 -14.36
CA GLU A 408 -32.40 8.07 -13.75
C GLU A 408 -32.44 6.54 -13.80
N LYS A 409 -31.92 5.91 -14.87
CA LYS A 409 -31.86 4.45 -15.00
C LYS A 409 -30.84 3.86 -14.03
N LEU A 410 -29.65 4.47 -13.97
CA LEU A 410 -28.62 4.15 -12.98
C LEU A 410 -29.11 4.32 -11.53
N MET A 411 -29.90 5.36 -11.26
CA MET A 411 -30.50 5.60 -9.94
C MET A 411 -31.59 4.59 -9.59
N ARG A 412 -32.37 4.10 -10.57
CA ARG A 412 -33.33 3.00 -10.40
C ARG A 412 -32.62 1.67 -10.12
N ASP A 413 -31.57 1.34 -10.86
CA ASP A 413 -30.77 0.13 -10.64
C ASP A 413 -30.08 0.17 -9.27
N ALA A 414 -29.61 1.34 -8.83
CA ALA A 414 -29.06 1.54 -7.49
C ALA A 414 -30.11 1.35 -6.37
N LYS A 415 -31.38 1.71 -6.60
CA LYS A 415 -32.48 1.45 -5.64
C LYS A 415 -32.83 -0.04 -5.55
N ILE A 416 -32.71 -0.81 -6.64
CA ILE A 416 -32.87 -2.27 -6.59
C ILE A 416 -31.76 -2.88 -5.71
N PHE A 417 -30.53 -2.36 -5.78
CA PHE A 417 -29.44 -2.75 -4.88
C PHE A 417 -29.74 -2.49 -3.39
N GLN A 418 -30.52 -1.46 -3.04
CA GLN A 418 -30.91 -1.21 -1.63
C GLN A 418 -31.80 -2.31 -1.04
N ILE A 419 -32.63 -2.97 -1.84
CA ILE A 419 -33.43 -4.13 -1.38
C ILE A 419 -32.51 -5.32 -1.04
N TYR A 420 -31.34 -5.42 -1.70
CA TYR A 420 -30.28 -6.36 -1.34
C TYR A 420 -29.48 -5.95 -0.08
N GLU A 421 -29.68 -4.78 0.51
CA GLU A 421 -29.01 -4.45 1.78
C GLU A 421 -29.47 -5.37 2.92
N GLY A 422 -30.74 -5.81 2.91
CA GLY A 422 -31.25 -6.83 3.83
C GLY A 422 -30.56 -8.20 3.67
N THR A 423 -30.24 -8.60 2.43
CA THR A 423 -29.44 -9.81 2.18
C THR A 423 -27.96 -9.59 2.50
N SER A 424 -27.44 -8.36 2.39
CA SER A 424 -26.07 -8.03 2.80
C SER A 424 -25.83 -8.25 4.30
N GLN A 425 -26.82 -7.97 5.15
CA GLN A 425 -26.74 -8.25 6.58
C GLN A 425 -26.65 -9.75 6.88
N ILE A 426 -27.42 -10.57 6.15
CA ILE A 426 -27.36 -12.03 6.27
C ILE A 426 -25.98 -12.54 5.80
N GLN A 427 -25.44 -12.02 4.70
CA GLN A 427 -24.09 -12.38 4.24
C GLN A 427 -23.01 -12.07 5.27
N ARG A 428 -23.10 -10.91 5.95
CA ARG A 428 -22.19 -10.57 7.06
C ARG A 428 -22.28 -11.58 8.21
N LEU A 429 -23.49 -12.04 8.57
CA LEU A 429 -23.63 -13.11 9.58
C LEU A 429 -22.94 -14.41 9.13
N VAL A 430 -23.08 -14.79 7.86
CA VAL A 430 -22.45 -16.01 7.33
C VAL A 430 -20.92 -15.89 7.38
N ILE A 431 -20.37 -14.78 6.89
CA ILE A 431 -18.93 -14.50 6.91
C ILE A 431 -18.40 -14.54 8.34
N SER A 432 -19.07 -13.86 9.28
CA SER A 432 -18.63 -13.83 10.68
C SER A 432 -18.64 -15.22 11.32
N ARG A 433 -19.65 -16.06 11.05
CA ARG A 433 -19.70 -17.43 11.59
C ARG A 433 -18.58 -18.30 11.04
N GLN A 434 -18.33 -18.24 9.73
CA GLN A 434 -17.24 -19.00 9.11
C GLN A 434 -15.87 -18.58 9.65
N LEU A 435 -15.67 -17.27 9.80
CA LEU A 435 -14.47 -16.70 10.42
C LEU A 435 -14.28 -17.20 11.86
N LEU A 436 -15.32 -17.12 12.69
CA LEU A 436 -15.25 -17.55 14.09
C LEU A 436 -14.97 -19.05 14.22
N GLN A 437 -15.55 -19.88 13.35
CA GLN A 437 -15.23 -21.31 13.28
C GLN A 437 -13.76 -21.54 12.96
N ARG A 438 -13.20 -20.79 12.00
CA ARG A 438 -11.78 -20.89 11.66
C ARG A 438 -10.88 -20.48 12.82
N VAL A 439 -11.11 -19.30 13.40
CA VAL A 439 -10.31 -18.80 14.53
C VAL A 439 -10.37 -19.77 15.71
N ALA A 440 -11.52 -20.39 15.97
CA ALA A 440 -11.64 -21.41 17.02
C ALA A 440 -10.85 -22.70 16.72
N GLN A 441 -10.70 -23.07 15.44
CA GLN A 441 -9.98 -24.27 15.01
C GLN A 441 -8.46 -24.06 14.89
N THR A 442 -8.04 -22.95 14.30
CA THR A 442 -6.64 -22.70 13.92
C THR A 442 -5.93 -21.67 14.79
N GLY A 443 -6.69 -20.90 15.59
CA GLY A 443 -6.16 -19.77 16.34
C GLY A 443 -5.82 -18.54 15.50
N THR A 444 -6.13 -18.54 14.19
CA THR A 444 -5.83 -17.44 13.25
C THR A 444 -6.95 -17.21 12.22
N SER A 445 -7.15 -15.97 11.78
CA SER A 445 -8.06 -15.60 10.70
C SER A 445 -7.51 -15.87 9.31
N SER A 446 -6.18 -15.98 9.16
CA SER A 446 -5.51 -16.26 7.89
C SER A 446 -5.97 -17.59 7.28
N VAL A 447 -6.16 -17.60 5.95
CA VAL A 447 -6.41 -18.82 5.15
C VAL A 447 -5.13 -19.65 5.05
#